data_AF-A0A7W0PS39-F1
#
_entry.id   AF-A0A7W0PS39-F1
#
_cell.length_a   1.000
_cell.length_b   1.000
_cell.length_c   1.000
_cell.angle_alpha   90.00
_cell.angle_beta   90.00
_cell.angle_gamma   90.00
#
_symmetry.space_group_name_H-M   'P 1'
#
loop_
_entity.id
_entity.type
_entity.pdbx_description
1 polymer ?
#
loop_
_entity_poly.entity_id
_entity_poly.type
_entity_poly.pdbx_seq_one_letter_code
_entity_poly.pdbx_strand_id
1 'polypeptide(L)'
;MRQPRTGLITCVRVRFQECDPLGHVNNAVYLSYLEQAAVDHAASVGWPSLRLQAEFGAVFVARRHEIDFLRPAFENDVLEIRTWPEEMSGARNPGL
;
A
#
# COMPACT_ATOMS: atom_id res chain seq x y z
N MET A 1 -12.14 -11.77 5.73
CA MET A 1 -11.00 -11.29 6.57
C MET A 1 -11.52 -10.30 7.61
N ARG A 2 -11.07 -10.38 8.86
CA ARG A 2 -11.54 -9.50 9.95
C ARG A 2 -10.60 -8.31 10.04
N GLN A 3 -11.07 -7.10 9.74
CA GLN A 3 -10.26 -5.89 9.88
C GLN A 3 -9.95 -5.64 11.37
N PRO A 4 -8.68 -5.57 11.79
CA PRO A 4 -8.33 -5.24 13.17
C PRO A 4 -8.61 -3.76 13.47
N ARG A 5 -8.79 -3.43 14.75
CA ARG A 5 -9.15 -2.08 15.22
C ARG A 5 -7.99 -1.07 15.15
N THR A 6 -6.78 -1.52 14.88
CA THR A 6 -5.52 -0.76 14.89
C THR A 6 -4.83 -0.87 13.54
N GLY A 7 -5.40 -0.24 12.53
CA GLY A 7 -4.76 -0.03 11.22
C GLY A 7 -4.39 1.43 11.02
N LEU A 8 -3.44 1.70 10.12
CA LEU A 8 -3.19 3.07 9.64
C LEU A 8 -4.25 3.41 8.59
N ILE A 9 -4.72 4.67 8.63
CA ILE A 9 -5.57 5.24 7.58
C ILE A 9 -4.76 6.28 6.81
N THR A 10 -4.59 6.05 5.51
CA THR A 10 -4.02 7.03 4.58
C THR A 10 -5.13 7.51 3.66
N CYS A 11 -5.31 8.82 3.56
CA CYS A 11 -6.28 9.43 2.65
C CYS A 11 -5.63 9.81 1.33
N VAL A 12 -6.24 9.42 0.21
CA VAL A 12 -5.78 9.75 -1.14
C VAL A 12 -6.87 10.51 -1.88
N ARG A 13 -6.52 11.66 -2.44
CA ARG A 13 -7.36 12.38 -3.40
C ARG A 13 -7.07 11.85 -4.80
N VAL A 14 -8.08 11.32 -5.48
CA VAL A 14 -7.95 10.89 -6.87
C VAL A 14 -7.72 12.10 -7.77
N ARG A 15 -6.74 11.99 -8.66
CA ARG A 15 -6.33 13.04 -9.60
C ARG A 15 -6.75 12.65 -11.01
N PHE A 16 -6.92 13.65 -11.88
CA PHE A 16 -7.35 13.43 -13.26
C PHE A 16 -6.48 12.42 -14.03
N GLN A 17 -5.15 12.54 -13.95
CA GLN A 17 -4.23 11.66 -14.69
C GLN A 17 -4.19 10.20 -14.19
N GLU A 18 -4.86 9.91 -13.08
CA GLU A 18 -4.99 8.56 -12.52
C GLU A 18 -6.19 7.81 -13.09
N CYS A 19 -7.09 8.52 -13.78
CA CYS A 19 -8.26 7.95 -14.45
C CYS A 19 -7.92 7.48 -15.87
N ASP A 20 -8.56 6.39 -16.29
CA ASP A 20 -8.46 5.86 -17.65
C ASP A 20 -9.56 6.45 -18.58
N PRO A 21 -9.59 6.09 -19.88
CA PRO A 21 -10.59 6.63 -20.83
C PRO A 21 -12.06 6.32 -20.49
N LEU A 22 -12.34 5.38 -19.58
CA LEU A 22 -13.69 5.09 -19.09
C LEU A 22 -14.08 6.01 -17.92
N GLY A 23 -13.19 6.89 -17.49
CA GLY A 23 -13.44 7.95 -16.51
C GLY A 23 -13.25 7.54 -15.04
N HIS A 24 -12.90 6.29 -14.78
CA HIS A 24 -12.58 5.80 -13.43
C HIS A 24 -11.07 5.59 -13.26
N VAL A 25 -10.63 5.52 -12.01
CA VAL A 25 -9.23 5.21 -11.67
C VAL A 25 -8.79 3.93 -12.38
N ASN A 26 -7.65 3.99 -13.05
CA ASN A 26 -7.08 2.83 -13.70
C ASN A 26 -6.75 1.74 -12.65
N ASN A 27 -7.08 0.48 -12.93
CA ASN A 27 -6.87 -0.63 -11.99
C ASN A 27 -5.41 -0.74 -11.48
N ALA A 28 -4.40 -0.40 -12.28
CA ALA A 28 -3.00 -0.43 -11.86
C ALA A 28 -2.66 0.68 -10.86
N VAL A 29 -3.36 1.81 -10.87
CA VAL A 29 -3.10 2.93 -9.96
C VAL A 29 -3.49 2.59 -8.52
N TYR A 30 -4.50 1.72 -8.32
CA TYR A 30 -4.82 1.22 -6.99
C TYR A 30 -3.62 0.54 -6.32
N LEU A 31 -2.77 -0.17 -7.07
CA LEU A 31 -1.56 -0.76 -6.51
C LEU A 31 -0.61 0.31 -5.98
N SER A 32 -0.38 1.40 -6.72
CA SER A 32 0.45 2.52 -6.26
C SER A 32 -0.08 3.14 -4.97
N TYR A 33 -1.40 3.28 -4.85
CA TYR A 33 -2.02 3.78 -3.62
C TYR A 33 -1.81 2.83 -2.43
N LEU A 34 -1.97 1.51 -2.65
CA LEU A 34 -1.77 0.49 -1.63
C LEU A 34 -0.30 0.41 -1.19
N GLU A 35 0.65 0.47 -2.13
CA GLU A 35 2.08 0.47 -1.85
C GLU A 35 2.50 1.70 -1.03
N GLN A 36 2.01 2.88 -1.39
CA GLN A 36 2.27 4.09 -0.60
C GLN A 36 1.72 3.95 0.83
N ALA A 37 0.48 3.47 0.99
CA ALA A 37 -0.10 3.28 2.32
C ALA A 37 0.64 2.21 3.14
N ALA A 38 1.22 1.19 2.49
CA ALA A 38 2.05 0.19 3.16
C ALA A 38 3.40 0.78 3.64
N VAL A 39 4.03 1.63 2.83
CA VAL A 39 5.25 2.35 3.20
C VAL A 39 4.98 3.32 4.35
N ASP A 40 3.89 4.08 4.29
CA ASP A 40 3.47 4.99 5.37
C ASP A 40 3.21 4.21 6.67
N HIS A 41 2.56 3.04 6.58
CA HIS A 41 2.35 2.17 7.73
C HIS A 41 3.69 1.73 8.32
N ALA A 42 4.58 1.16 7.52
CA ALA A 42 5.89 0.71 7.98
C ALA A 42 6.67 1.84 8.69
N ALA A 43 6.67 3.05 8.11
CA ALA A 43 7.27 4.23 8.72
C ALA A 43 6.62 4.59 10.07
N SER A 44 5.28 4.56 10.16
CA SER A 44 4.55 4.89 11.40
C SER A 44 4.81 3.92 12.55
N VAL A 45 5.23 2.68 12.25
CA VAL A 45 5.63 1.67 13.25
C VAL A 45 7.16 1.57 13.44
N GLY A 46 7.91 2.57 12.99
CA GLY A 46 9.35 2.70 13.25
C GLY A 46 10.28 2.04 12.24
N TRP A 47 9.74 1.64 11.08
CA TRP A 47 10.48 0.99 9.99
C TRP A 47 10.41 1.79 8.67
N PRO A 48 10.86 3.07 8.64
CA PRO A 48 10.94 3.80 7.38
C PRO A 48 12.01 3.19 6.46
N SER A 49 11.80 3.26 5.15
CA SER A 49 12.70 2.67 4.14
C SER A 49 14.15 3.12 4.26
N LEU A 50 14.38 4.40 4.61
CA LEU A 50 15.73 4.94 4.81
C LEU A 50 16.47 4.24 5.94
N ARG A 51 15.77 3.90 7.03
CA ARG A 51 16.34 3.17 8.16
C ARG A 51 16.74 1.75 7.76
N LEU A 52 15.87 1.06 7.02
CA LEU A 52 16.16 -0.29 6.52
C LEU A 52 17.40 -0.32 5.62
N GLN A 53 17.54 0.68 4.75
CA GLN A 53 18.70 0.79 3.88
C GLN A 53 19.97 1.11 4.68
N ALA A 54 19.90 2.07 5.61
CA ALA A 54 21.06 2.53 6.36
C ALA A 54 21.58 1.50 7.38
N GLU A 55 20.67 0.83 8.11
CA GLU A 55 21.04 -0.10 9.18
C GLU A 55 21.28 -1.53 8.66
N PHE A 56 20.60 -1.94 7.59
CA PHE A 56 20.58 -3.35 7.15
C PHE A 56 20.95 -3.55 5.69
N GLY A 57 21.17 -2.49 4.90
CA GLY A 57 21.39 -2.60 3.45
C GLY A 57 20.21 -3.22 2.70
N ALA A 58 19.00 -3.13 3.27
CA ALA A 58 17.82 -3.84 2.80
C ALA A 58 16.73 -2.87 2.30
N VAL A 59 15.88 -3.37 1.41
CA VAL A 59 14.70 -2.66 0.91
C VAL A 59 13.46 -3.54 1.06
N PHE A 60 12.30 -2.91 1.26
CA PHE A 60 11.03 -3.62 1.19
C PHE A 60 10.74 -4.00 -0.25
N VAL A 61 10.42 -5.28 -0.46
CA VAL A 61 10.00 -5.81 -1.76
C VAL A 61 8.69 -6.56 -1.55
N ALA A 62 7.63 -6.07 -2.18
CA ALA A 62 6.37 -6.78 -2.21
C ALA A 62 6.48 -7.98 -3.16
N ARG A 63 6.22 -9.19 -2.63
CA ARG A 63 6.35 -10.45 -3.40
C ARG A 63 5.07 -10.86 -4.13
N ARG A 64 3.90 -10.44 -3.62
CA ARG A 64 2.60 -10.81 -4.15
C ARG A 64 1.57 -9.75 -3.75
N HIS A 65 0.70 -9.42 -4.69
CA HIS A 65 -0.47 -8.59 -4.46
C HIS A 65 -1.71 -9.35 -4.95
N GLU A 66 -2.79 -9.27 -4.18
CA GLU A 66 -4.11 -9.73 -4.57
C GLU A 66 -5.05 -8.55 -4.38
N ILE A 67 -5.82 -8.22 -5.41
CA ILE A 67 -6.70 -7.04 -5.42
C ILE A 67 -8.03 -7.44 -6.06
N ASP A 68 -9.11 -7.26 -5.32
CA ASP A 68 -10.48 -7.39 -5.81
C ASP A 68 -11.07 -6.00 -6.06
N PHE A 69 -11.47 -5.73 -7.31
CA PHE A 69 -12.08 -4.46 -7.71
C PHE A 69 -13.60 -4.52 -7.55
N LEU A 70 -14.13 -3.96 -6.46
CA LEU A 70 -15.56 -4.05 -6.14
C LEU A 70 -16.38 -2.85 -6.64
N ARG A 71 -15.81 -1.64 -6.59
CA ARG A 71 -16.43 -0.39 -7.04
C ARG A 71 -15.36 0.56 -7.61
N PRO A 72 -15.64 1.25 -8.72
CA PRO A 72 -14.74 2.25 -9.25
C PRO A 72 -14.72 3.50 -8.37
N ALA A 73 -13.57 4.17 -8.34
CA ALA A 73 -13.38 5.53 -7.86
C ALA A 73 -13.21 6.49 -9.05
N PHE A 74 -13.52 7.76 -8.84
CA PHE A 74 -13.53 8.80 -9.86
C PHE A 74 -12.67 9.99 -9.45
N GLU A 75 -12.40 10.88 -10.40
CA GLU A 75 -11.69 12.14 -10.15
C GLU A 75 -12.29 12.89 -8.95
N ASN A 76 -11.42 13.44 -8.10
CA ASN A 76 -11.76 14.19 -6.88
C ASN A 76 -12.35 13.37 -5.72
N ASP A 77 -12.59 12.06 -5.89
CA ASP A 77 -12.90 11.21 -4.76
C ASP A 77 -11.79 11.26 -3.71
N VAL A 78 -12.18 11.14 -2.44
CA VAL A 78 -11.26 10.96 -1.32
C VAL A 78 -11.39 9.51 -0.85
N LEU A 79 -10.36 8.73 -1.13
CA LEU A 79 -10.29 7.33 -0.76
C LEU A 79 -9.61 7.17 0.59
N GLU A 80 -10.23 6.38 1.48
CA GLU A 80 -9.58 5.90 2.69
C GLU A 80 -8.92 4.56 2.44
N ILE A 81 -7.60 4.50 2.60
CA ILE A 81 -6.82 3.28 2.49
C ILE A 81 -6.47 2.84 3.89
N ARG A 82 -6.89 1.62 4.24
CA ARG A 82 -6.69 1.03 5.56
C ARG A 82 -5.68 -0.09 5.45
N THR A 83 -4.58 0.01 6.19
CA THR A 83 -3.53 -1.02 6.20
C THR A 83 -3.35 -1.57 7.60
N TRP A 84 -3.13 -2.87 7.71
CA TRP A 84 -2.78 -3.54 8.95
C TRP A 84 -1.83 -4.71 8.65
N PRO A 85 -0.80 -4.94 9.47
CA PRO A 85 -0.02 -6.16 9.36
C PRO A 85 -0.89 -7.34 9.83
N GLU A 86 -0.94 -8.41 9.03
CA GLU A 86 -1.59 -9.66 9.43
C GLU A 86 -0.60 -10.55 10.20
N GLU A 87 0.59 -10.75 9.64
CA GLU A 87 1.70 -11.46 10.27
C GLU A 87 3.03 -10.80 9.89
N MET A 88 3.96 -10.71 10.85
CA MET A 88 5.30 -10.21 10.61
C MET A 88 6.30 -11.33 10.93
N SER A 89 6.88 -11.93 9.89
CA SER A 89 7.94 -12.95 10.04
C SER A 89 9.27 -12.41 9.52
N GLY A 90 10.38 -12.89 10.07
CA GLY A 90 11.72 -12.51 9.61
C GLY A 90 11.93 -12.72 8.10
N ALA A 91 12.87 -11.96 7.52
CA ALA A 91 13.18 -12.02 6.11
C ALA A 91 13.53 -13.46 5.68
N ARG A 92 12.70 -14.06 4.82
CA ARG A 92 13.01 -15.34 4.19
C ARG A 92 14.04 -15.10 3.08
N ASN A 93 15.26 -15.57 3.32
CA ASN A 93 16.32 -15.62 2.30
C ASN A 93 15.83 -16.49 1.12
N PRO A 94 15.73 -15.96 -0.11
CA PRO A 94 15.33 -16.76 -1.27
C PRO A 94 16.44 -17.68 -1.82
N GLY A 95 17.55 -17.88 -1.08
CA GLY A 95 18.73 -18.61 -1.55
C GLY A 95 19.27 -19.74 -0.65
N LEU A 96 18.46 -20.32 0.24
CA LEU A 96 18.78 -21.57 0.96
C LEU A 96 17.56 -22.50 0.97
#